data_AF-R7T4A1-F1
#
_entry.id   AF-R7T4A1-F1
#
_cell.length_a   1.000
_cell.length_b   1.000
_cell.length_c   1.000
_cell.angle_alpha   90.00
_cell.angle_beta   90.00
_cell.angle_gamma   90.00
#
_symmetry.space_group_name_H-M   'P 1'
#
loop_
_entity.id
_entity.type
_entity.pdbx_description
1 polymer ?
#
loop_
_entity_poly.entity_id
_entity_poly.type
_entity_poly.pdbx_seq_one_letter_code
_entity_poly.pdbx_strand_id
1 'polypeptide(L)'
;MFKRQKNFVTALIGQTRSKFYCNKIEECQGDQKSLFHVADRLLHRKTADSCDIAAEKMSDFFMKKIRDIWEELQCHDDGNEEMPLGDPVSRTPPKLEVLSPAGIEEVVRIIKTMSNATCDLDPMPTSLVKQQLDVLAPLITAVRN
;
A
#
# COMPACT_ATOMS: atom_id res chain seq x y z
N MET A 1 -5.33 -39.31 42.46
CA MET A 1 -4.26 -38.51 43.09
C MET A 1 -3.75 -37.38 42.19
N PHE A 2 -3.36 -37.67 40.93
CA PHE A 2 -2.81 -36.68 39.99
C PHE A 2 -3.67 -35.43 39.71
N LYS A 3 -4.99 -35.56 39.61
CA LYS A 3 -5.89 -34.41 39.32
C LYS A 3 -5.84 -33.32 40.39
N ARG A 4 -5.73 -33.72 41.67
CA ARG A 4 -5.67 -32.78 42.80
C ARG A 4 -4.34 -32.02 42.81
N GLN A 5 -3.24 -32.73 42.57
CA GLN A 5 -1.91 -32.13 42.46
C GLN A 5 -1.80 -31.19 41.26
N LYS A 6 -2.35 -31.59 40.10
CA LYS A 6 -2.41 -30.75 38.89
C LYS A 6 -3.15 -29.45 39.17
N ASN A 7 -4.35 -29.53 39.77
CA ASN A 7 -5.15 -28.35 40.08
C ASN A 7 -4.45 -27.42 41.07
N PHE A 8 -3.78 -27.98 42.08
CA PHE A 8 -2.98 -27.21 43.03
C PHE A 8 -1.85 -26.45 42.32
N VAL A 9 -1.07 -27.13 41.47
CA VAL A 9 0.02 -26.50 40.71
C VAL A 9 -0.52 -25.44 39.74
N THR A 10 -1.63 -25.71 39.03
CA THR A 10 -2.27 -24.72 38.15
C THR A 10 -2.70 -23.47 38.92
N ALA A 11 -3.30 -23.63 40.10
CA ALA A 11 -3.67 -22.51 40.97
C ALA A 11 -2.44 -21.73 41.45
N LEU A 12 -1.37 -22.43 41.86
CA LEU A 12 -0.12 -21.81 42.29
C LEU A 12 0.52 -21.00 41.16
N ILE A 13 0.58 -21.55 39.94
CA ILE A 13 1.10 -20.84 38.76
C ILE A 13 0.27 -19.59 38.48
N GLY A 14 -1.06 -19.68 38.55
CA GLY A 14 -1.94 -18.54 38.36
C GLY A 14 -1.70 -17.44 39.39
N GLN A 15 -1.60 -17.82 40.67
CA GLN A 15 -1.35 -16.88 41.76
C GLN A 15 0.03 -16.21 41.65
N THR A 16 1.08 -16.98 41.35
CA THR A 16 2.44 -16.46 41.19
C THR A 16 2.55 -15.51 40.00
N ARG A 17 1.92 -15.85 38.86
CA ARG A 17 1.88 -14.95 37.68
C ARG A 17 1.15 -13.65 37.98
N SER A 18 -0.01 -13.73 38.66
CA SER A 18 -0.77 -12.55 39.06
C SER A 18 0.06 -11.62 39.95
N LYS A 19 0.66 -12.16 41.01
CA LYS A 19 1.54 -11.40 41.91
C LYS A 19 2.72 -10.77 41.17
N PHE A 20 3.37 -11.51 40.27
CA PHE A 20 4.49 -10.99 39.48
C PHE A 20 4.11 -9.75 38.68
N TYR A 21 2.98 -9.78 37.96
CA TYR A 21 2.54 -8.63 37.15
C TYR A 21 2.00 -7.48 38.01
N CYS A 22 1.36 -7.73 39.14
CA CYS A 22 0.97 -6.67 40.08
C CYS A 22 2.19 -5.91 40.61
N ASN A 23 3.20 -6.63 41.11
CA ASN A 23 4.43 -6.01 41.59
C ASN A 23 5.12 -5.20 40.49
N LYS A 24 5.16 -5.73 39.26
CA LYS A 24 5.76 -5.03 38.12
C LYS A 24 5.03 -3.75 37.73
N ILE A 25 3.71 -3.69 37.93
CA ILE A 25 2.91 -2.47 37.73
C ILE A 25 3.20 -1.45 38.85
N GLU A 26 3.32 -1.90 40.10
CA GLU A 26 3.70 -1.04 41.24
C GLU A 26 5.11 -0.45 41.06
N GLU A 27 6.06 -1.25 40.56
CA GLU A 27 7.43 -0.85 40.24
C GLU A 27 7.51 0.24 39.16
N CYS A 28 6.47 0.41 38.33
CA CYS A 28 6.48 1.45 37.30
C CYS A 28 6.39 2.87 37.91
N GLN A 29 5.93 3.04 39.16
CA GLN A 29 5.92 4.31 39.90
C GLN A 29 5.40 5.55 39.12
N GLY A 30 4.47 5.35 38.19
CA GLY A 30 3.91 6.42 37.36
C GLY A 30 4.63 6.67 36.02
N ASP A 31 5.67 5.91 35.68
CA ASP A 31 6.23 5.89 34.32
C ASP A 31 5.23 5.23 33.36
N GLN A 32 4.54 6.09 32.61
CA GLN A 32 3.55 5.69 31.62
C GLN A 32 4.15 4.76 30.55
N LYS A 33 5.39 4.98 30.11
CA LYS A 33 6.01 4.14 29.06
C LYS A 33 6.25 2.73 29.56
N SER A 34 6.83 2.60 30.75
CA SER A 34 7.06 1.30 31.39
C SER A 34 5.75 0.56 31.64
N LEU A 35 4.69 1.26 32.07
CA LEU A 35 3.38 0.67 32.25
C LEU A 35 2.80 0.12 30.94
N PHE A 36 2.88 0.89 29.85
CA PHE A 36 2.43 0.42 28.52
C PHE A 36 3.24 -0.78 28.04
N HIS A 37 4.56 -0.83 28.26
CA HIS A 37 5.38 -2.00 27.92
C HIS A 37 4.98 -3.26 28.71
N VAL A 38 4.62 -3.12 29.99
CA VAL A 38 4.10 -4.23 30.79
C VAL A 38 2.76 -4.71 30.25
N ALA A 39 1.85 -3.79 29.89
CA ALA A 39 0.56 -4.11 29.30
C ALA A 39 0.71 -4.80 27.94
N ASP A 40 1.60 -4.33 27.07
CA ASP A 40 1.86 -4.94 25.77
C ASP A 40 2.40 -6.37 25.90
N ARG A 41 3.30 -6.61 26.86
CA ARG A 41 3.80 -7.95 27.16
C ARG A 41 2.70 -8.87 27.71
N LEU A 42 1.80 -8.36 28.54
CA LEU A 42 0.67 -9.13 29.09
C LEU A 42 -0.32 -9.53 27.99
N LEU A 43 -0.60 -8.60 27.08
CA LEU A 43 -1.58 -8.76 26.00
C LEU A 43 -0.97 -9.41 24.75
N HIS A 44 0.31 -9.77 24.77
CA HIS A 44 1.06 -10.26 23.61
C HIS A 44 0.94 -9.31 22.40
N ARG A 45 0.82 -8.01 22.66
CA ARG A 45 0.90 -6.95 21.67
C ARG A 45 2.38 -6.74 21.35
N LYS A 46 3.00 -7.70 20.67
CA LYS A 46 4.19 -7.34 19.90
C LYS A 46 3.72 -6.30 18.89
N THR A 47 4.36 -5.14 18.87
CA THR A 47 4.52 -4.42 17.60
C THR A 47 5.08 -5.45 16.65
N ALA A 48 4.34 -5.78 15.58
CA ALA A 48 4.80 -6.74 14.60
C ALA A 48 6.21 -6.31 14.18
N ASP A 49 7.22 -7.03 14.68
CA ASP A 49 8.57 -6.90 14.19
C ASP A 49 8.47 -7.20 12.69
N SER A 50 8.90 -6.20 11.91
CA SER A 50 9.09 -6.20 10.46
C SER A 50 8.73 -7.48 9.71
N CYS A 51 7.71 -7.39 8.86
CA CYS A 51 7.64 -8.12 7.58
C CYS A 51 7.92 -9.64 7.63
N ASP A 52 7.26 -10.39 8.51
CA ASP A 52 7.15 -11.85 8.37
C ASP A 52 6.15 -12.25 7.26
N ILE A 53 6.20 -11.56 6.12
CA ILE A 53 5.67 -12.14 4.88
C ILE A 53 6.72 -13.15 4.46
N ALA A 54 6.52 -14.41 4.85
CA ALA A 54 7.34 -15.52 4.36
C ALA A 54 7.53 -15.38 2.84
N ALA A 55 8.76 -15.49 2.35
CA ALA A 55 9.10 -15.32 0.94
C ALA A 55 8.19 -16.15 0.02
N GLU A 56 7.72 -17.30 0.51
CA GLU A 56 6.71 -18.16 -0.12
C GLU A 56 5.39 -17.41 -0.37
N LYS A 57 4.83 -16.72 0.62
CA LYS A 57 3.60 -15.92 0.47
C LYS A 57 3.77 -14.78 -0.53
N MET A 58 4.96 -14.18 -0.57
CA MET A 58 5.29 -13.14 -1.54
C MET A 58 5.33 -13.71 -2.96
N SER A 59 6.02 -14.85 -3.13
CA SER A 59 6.11 -15.57 -4.40
C SER A 59 4.73 -16.01 -4.89
N ASP A 60 3.93 -16.63 -4.02
CA ASP A 60 2.58 -17.10 -4.34
C ASP A 60 1.66 -15.95 -4.76
N PHE A 61 1.77 -14.80 -4.09
CA PHE A 61 1.01 -13.60 -4.44
C PHE A 61 1.34 -13.11 -5.86
N PHE A 62 2.63 -12.99 -6.21
CA PHE A 62 3.01 -12.54 -7.55
C PHE A 62 2.67 -13.56 -8.63
N MET A 63 2.89 -14.86 -8.38
CA MET A 63 2.54 -15.91 -9.32
C MET A 63 1.03 -15.95 -9.59
N LYS A 64 0.22 -15.76 -8.54
CA LYS A 64 -1.23 -15.62 -8.71
C LYS A 64 -1.56 -14.38 -9.54
N LYS A 65 -0.97 -13.23 -9.22
CA LYS A 65 -1.28 -11.98 -9.94
C LYS A 65 -0.92 -12.04 -11.42
N ILE A 66 0.20 -12.68 -11.76
CA ILE A 66 0.60 -12.92 -13.15
C ILE A 66 -0.46 -13.78 -13.84
N ARG A 67 -0.82 -14.94 -13.26
CA ARG A 67 -1.84 -15.82 -13.85
C ARG A 67 -3.18 -15.11 -14.05
N ASP A 68 -3.66 -14.38 -13.05
CA ASP A 68 -4.93 -13.64 -13.11
C ASP A 68 -4.93 -12.65 -14.30
N ILE A 69 -3.83 -11.90 -14.50
CA ILE A 69 -3.69 -10.96 -15.62
C ILE A 69 -3.67 -11.70 -16.97
N TRP A 70 -2.96 -12.83 -17.06
CA TRP A 70 -2.89 -13.61 -18.29
C TRP A 70 -4.26 -14.20 -18.66
N GLU A 71 -5.00 -14.73 -17.69
CA GLU A 71 -6.36 -15.24 -17.89
C GLU A 71 -7.33 -14.14 -18.31
N GLU A 72 -7.26 -12.96 -17.69
CA GLU A 72 -8.07 -11.79 -18.06
C GLU A 72 -7.78 -11.33 -19.50
N LEU A 73 -6.51 -11.28 -19.89
CA LEU A 73 -6.10 -10.92 -21.25
C LEU A 73 -6.55 -11.95 -22.30
N GLN A 74 -6.48 -13.25 -21.98
CA GLN A 74 -6.92 -14.32 -22.88
C GLN A 74 -8.46 -14.36 -23.04
N CYS A 75 -9.20 -14.09 -21.96
CA CYS A 75 -10.66 -14.05 -22.01
C CYS A 75 -11.19 -12.86 -22.83
N HIS A 76 -10.37 -11.82 -23.01
CA HIS A 76 -10.66 -10.68 -23.90
C HIS A 76 -10.35 -10.94 -25.38
N ASP A 77 -9.72 -12.06 -25.75
CA ASP A 77 -9.40 -12.42 -27.14
C ASP A 77 -10.46 -13.31 -27.81
N ASP A 78 -11.46 -13.80 -27.05
CA ASP A 78 -12.61 -14.58 -27.57
C ASP A 78 -13.73 -13.68 -28.15
N GLY A 79 -13.32 -12.56 -28.76
CA GLY A 79 -14.16 -11.69 -29.57
C GLY A 79 -14.04 -12.05 -31.04
N ASN A 80 -14.84 -13.01 -31.47
CA ASN A 80 -15.01 -13.46 -32.84
C ASN A 80 -15.56 -12.35 -33.76
N GLU A 81 -14.76 -11.33 -34.07
CA GLU A 81 -14.91 -10.57 -35.31
C GLU A 81 -13.85 -11.08 -36.28
N GLU A 82 -14.31 -11.81 -37.30
CA GLU A 82 -13.56 -12.04 -38.53
C GLU A 82 -13.21 -10.66 -39.12
N MET A 83 -12.10 -10.08 -38.67
CA MET A 83 -11.43 -9.04 -39.43
C MET A 83 -11.16 -9.64 -40.81
N PRO A 84 -11.63 -9.02 -41.91
CA PRO A 84 -11.28 -9.49 -43.23
C PRO A 84 -9.75 -9.54 -43.26
N LEU A 85 -9.21 -10.67 -43.72
CA LEU A 85 -7.82 -10.84 -44.10
C LEU A 85 -7.51 -9.88 -45.26
N GLY A 86 -7.57 -8.58 -44.99
CA GLY A 86 -6.81 -7.59 -45.73
C GLY A 86 -5.34 -7.88 -45.46
N ASP A 87 -4.54 -7.69 -46.50
CA ASP A 87 -3.10 -7.93 -46.55
C ASP A 87 -2.37 -7.70 -45.22
N PRO A 88 -1.24 -8.39 -44.95
CA PRO A 88 -0.43 -8.21 -43.75
C PRO A 88 0.12 -6.78 -43.71
N VAL A 89 -0.71 -5.83 -43.33
CA VAL A 89 -0.33 -4.47 -42.99
C VAL A 89 0.46 -4.64 -41.71
N SER A 90 1.78 -4.60 -41.88
CA SER A 90 2.79 -4.36 -40.86
C SER A 90 2.14 -3.81 -39.59
N ARG A 91 1.92 -4.66 -38.59
CA ARG A 91 1.44 -4.25 -37.25
C ARG A 91 2.56 -3.53 -36.49
N THR A 92 3.30 -2.66 -37.17
CA THR A 92 4.19 -1.70 -36.52
C THR A 92 3.29 -0.68 -35.85
N PRO A 93 3.30 -0.58 -34.51
CA PRO A 93 2.57 0.49 -33.84
C PRO A 93 3.04 1.83 -34.42
N PRO A 94 2.13 2.82 -34.58
CA PRO A 94 2.51 4.11 -35.10
C PRO A 94 3.66 4.67 -34.26
N LYS A 95 4.74 5.06 -34.94
CA LYS A 95 5.90 5.64 -34.26
C LYS A 95 5.46 6.99 -33.67
N LEU A 96 5.77 7.22 -32.40
CA LEU A 96 5.53 8.49 -31.70
C LEU A 96 6.54 9.56 -32.15
N GLU A 97 6.60 9.81 -33.46
CA GLU A 97 7.53 10.78 -34.06
C GLU A 97 7.02 12.22 -33.87
N VAL A 98 5.70 12.41 -33.76
CA VAL A 98 5.07 13.72 -33.60
C VAL A 98 3.98 13.64 -32.53
N LEU A 99 4.09 14.49 -31.51
CA LEU A 99 3.05 14.70 -30.51
C LEU A 99 2.36 16.03 -30.76
N SER A 100 1.03 16.05 -30.71
CA SER A 100 0.27 17.29 -30.77
C SER A 100 0.51 18.11 -29.50
N PRO A 101 0.68 19.44 -29.61
CA PRO A 101 0.74 20.30 -28.44
C PRO A 101 -0.52 20.16 -27.57
N ALA A 102 -0.35 20.19 -26.25
CA ALA A 102 -1.47 20.15 -25.32
C ALA A 102 -2.32 21.43 -25.40
N GLY A 103 -3.62 21.31 -25.14
CA GLY A 103 -4.51 22.46 -24.96
C GLY A 103 -4.49 23.00 -23.53
N ILE A 104 -4.89 24.27 -23.32
CA ILE A 104 -4.98 24.84 -21.97
C ILE A 104 -6.07 24.12 -21.17
N GLU A 105 -7.22 23.86 -21.79
CA GLU A 105 -8.36 23.17 -21.17
C GLU A 105 -8.00 21.74 -20.78
N GLU A 106 -7.17 21.08 -21.58
CA GLU A 106 -6.65 19.74 -21.30
C GLU A 106 -5.72 19.77 -20.09
N VAL A 107 -4.76 20.71 -20.04
CA VAL A 107 -3.86 20.89 -18.89
C VAL A 107 -4.63 21.20 -17.61
N VAL A 108 -5.62 22.10 -17.68
CA VAL A 108 -6.51 22.43 -16.56
C VAL A 108 -7.24 21.19 -16.05
N ARG A 109 -7.81 20.38 -16.96
CA ARG A 109 -8.52 19.15 -16.60
C ARG A 109 -7.59 18.16 -15.93
N ILE A 110 -6.41 17.90 -16.50
CA ILE A 110 -5.43 16.97 -15.95
C ILE A 110 -5.05 17.40 -14.53
N ILE A 111 -4.62 18.64 -14.35
CA ILE A 111 -4.16 19.15 -13.04
C ILE A 111 -5.27 19.05 -11.98
N LYS A 112 -6.54 19.31 -12.34
CA LYS A 112 -7.68 19.15 -11.42
C LYS A 112 -7.87 17.70 -10.96
N THR A 113 -7.63 16.73 -11.84
CA THR A 113 -7.81 15.29 -11.54
C THR A 113 -6.64 14.65 -10.78
N MET A 114 -5.46 15.27 -10.80
CA MET A 114 -4.29 14.76 -10.08
C MET A 114 -4.55 14.68 -8.57
N SER A 115 -3.86 13.79 -7.87
CA SER A 115 -3.85 13.82 -6.40
C SER A 115 -3.07 15.04 -5.89
N ASN A 116 -3.18 15.35 -4.59
CA ASN A 116 -2.36 16.41 -3.97
C ASN A 116 -0.97 15.90 -3.56
N ALA A 117 -0.53 14.75 -4.09
CA ALA A 117 0.79 14.22 -3.80
C ALA A 117 1.87 15.21 -4.28
N THR A 118 2.95 15.28 -3.53
CA THR A 118 4.13 16.08 -3.85
C THR A 118 5.39 15.41 -3.33
N CYS A 119 6.54 15.73 -3.92
CA CYS A 119 7.85 15.24 -3.52
C CYS A 119 8.87 16.37 -3.42
N ASP A 120 10.03 16.10 -2.83
CA ASP A 120 11.08 17.10 -2.58
C ASP A 120 11.69 17.70 -3.87
N LEU A 121 11.46 17.06 -5.03
CA LEU A 121 11.91 17.56 -6.34
C LEU A 121 10.87 18.45 -7.03
N ASP A 122 9.65 18.53 -6.51
CA ASP A 122 8.63 19.38 -7.09
C ASP A 122 8.98 20.85 -6.83
N PRO A 123 8.92 21.72 -7.84
CA PRO A 123 9.15 23.15 -7.64
C PRO A 123 8.05 23.79 -6.78
N MET A 124 6.89 23.14 -6.66
CA MET A 124 5.76 23.62 -5.89
C MET A 124 4.80 22.46 -5.56
N PRO A 125 4.19 22.45 -4.34
CA PRO A 125 3.18 21.48 -4.01
C PRO A 125 1.99 21.49 -4.98
N THR A 126 1.54 20.31 -5.40
CA THR A 126 0.41 20.15 -6.34
C THR A 126 -0.88 20.84 -5.85
N SER A 127 -1.09 20.92 -4.54
CA SER A 127 -2.20 21.66 -3.94
C SER A 127 -2.15 23.16 -4.26
N LEU A 128 -0.95 23.75 -4.27
CA LEU A 128 -0.74 25.17 -4.58
C LEU A 128 -0.83 25.42 -6.10
N VAL A 129 -0.34 24.48 -6.92
CA VAL A 129 -0.54 24.51 -8.38
C VAL A 129 -2.03 24.60 -8.74
N LYS A 130 -2.87 23.80 -8.08
CA LYS A 130 -4.33 23.84 -8.28
C LYS A 130 -4.97 25.16 -7.87
N GLN A 131 -4.45 25.82 -6.84
CA GLN A 131 -4.96 27.13 -6.39
C GLN A 131 -4.61 28.25 -7.38
N GLN A 132 -3.47 28.14 -8.07
CA GLN A 132 -2.98 29.14 -9.02
C GLN A 132 -3.18 28.71 -10.48
N LEU A 133 -4.14 27.80 -10.72
CA LEU A 133 -4.29 27.13 -12.01
C LEU A 133 -4.59 28.09 -13.16
N ASP A 134 -5.32 29.17 -12.90
CA ASP A 134 -5.69 30.17 -13.91
C ASP A 134 -4.47 30.88 -14.49
N VAL A 135 -3.41 31.03 -13.69
CA VAL A 135 -2.14 31.67 -14.08
C VAL A 135 -1.15 30.64 -14.61
N LEU A 136 -1.11 29.45 -14.00
CA LEU A 136 -0.12 28.43 -14.31
C LEU A 136 -0.47 27.59 -15.53
N ALA A 137 -1.76 27.34 -15.80
CA ALA A 137 -2.15 26.50 -16.93
C ALA A 137 -1.63 27.03 -18.27
N PRO A 138 -1.77 28.33 -18.62
CA PRO A 138 -1.20 28.86 -19.86
C PRO A 138 0.33 28.70 -19.93
N LEU A 139 1.03 28.84 -18.80
CA LEU A 139 2.49 28.71 -18.73
C LEU A 139 2.94 27.25 -18.92
N ILE A 140 2.24 26.31 -18.28
CA ILE A 140 2.50 24.88 -18.42
C ILE A 140 2.21 24.41 -19.84
N THR A 141 1.12 24.88 -20.46
CA THR A 141 0.79 24.58 -21.85
C THR A 141 1.83 25.14 -22.84
N ALA A 142 2.54 26.21 -22.48
CA ALA A 142 3.57 26.80 -23.32
C ALA A 142 4.91 26.04 -23.30
N VAL A 143 5.09 25.08 -22.39
CA VAL A 143 6.29 24.23 -22.34
C VAL A 143 6.33 23.37 -23.61
N ARG A 144 7.29 23.66 -24.49
CA ARG A 144 7.58 22.88 -25.70
C ARG A 144 8.94 22.21 -25.56
N ASN A 145 9.04 20.98 -26.08
CA ASN A 145 10.30 20.28 -26.29
C ASN A 145 10.97 20.76 -27.59
#